data_AF-A0A2V1BYH3-F1
#
_entry.id   AF-A0A2V1BYH3-F1
#
_cell.length_a   1.000
_cell.length_b   1.000
_cell.length_c   1.000
_cell.angle_alpha   90.00
_cell.angle_beta   90.00
_cell.angle_gamma   90.00
#
_symmetry.space_group_name_H-M   'P 1'
#
loop_
_entity.id
_entity.type
_entity.pdbx_description
1 polymer ?
#
loop_
_entity_poly.entity_id
_entity_poly.type
_entity_poly.pdbx_seq_one_letter_code
_entity_poly.pdbx_strand_id
1 'polypeptide(L)' 'MEVGDEVVILFGGVTPFVLRPVPLRDDKYKGQRSYQLVGECYVHGIMKGEAVEAWQKSGNDSVVYKLV' A
#
# COMPACT_ATOMS: atom_id res chain seq x y z
N MET A 1 1.79 -6.27 -12.67
CA MET A 1 2.50 -6.15 -11.39
C MET A 1 3.92 -6.62 -11.62
N GLU A 2 4.90 -5.86 -11.16
CA GLU A 2 6.32 -6.18 -11.32
C GLU A 2 7.05 -6.20 -9.97
N VAL A 3 8.24 -6.78 -9.95
CA VAL A 3 9.06 -6.85 -8.73
C VAL A 3 9.38 -5.44 -8.28
N GLY A 4 9.01 -5.11 -7.03
CA GLY A 4 9.18 -3.79 -6.43
C GLY A 4 7.90 -2.96 -6.31
N ASP A 5 6.79 -3.40 -6.94
CA ASP A 5 5.47 -2.81 -6.67
C ASP A 5 5.03 -3.08 -5.21
N GLU A 6 4.44 -2.08 -4.57
CA GLU A 6 3.96 -2.13 -3.18
C GLU A 6 2.43 -2.25 -3.14
N VAL A 7 1.90 -3.17 -2.32
CA VAL A 7 0.46 -3.24 -2.02
C VAL A 7 0.17 -2.37 -0.80
N VAL A 8 -0.77 -1.45 -0.92
CA VAL A 8 -1.14 -0.51 0.14
C VAL A 8 -2.65 -0.45 0.33
N ILE A 9 -3.06 -0.04 1.54
CA ILE A 9 -4.43 0.38 1.83
C ILE A 9 -4.46 1.91 1.85
N LEU A 10 -5.24 2.51 0.94
CA LEU A 10 -5.51 3.94 0.96
C LEU A 10 -6.83 4.18 1.69
N PHE A 11 -6.81 4.91 2.80
CA PHE A 11 -8.02 5.20 3.55
C PHE A 11 -9.06 5.94 2.69
N GLY A 12 -10.30 5.46 2.74
CA GLY A 12 -11.38 5.89 1.84
C GLY A 12 -11.59 4.98 0.64
N GLY A 13 -10.63 4.11 0.32
CA GLY A 13 -10.79 3.03 -0.65
C GLY A 13 -11.47 1.79 -0.03
N VAL A 14 -12.16 1.02 -0.88
CA VAL A 14 -12.82 -0.25 -0.49
C VAL A 14 -12.00 -1.50 -0.88
N THR A 15 -10.89 -1.32 -1.59
CA THR A 15 -9.99 -2.38 -2.06
C THR A 15 -8.51 -1.99 -1.84
N PRO A 16 -7.58 -2.96 -1.79
CA PRO A 16 -6.15 -2.68 -1.82
C PRO A 16 -5.68 -2.10 -3.16
N PHE A 17 -4.64 -1.28 -3.13
CA PHE A 17 -4.04 -0.65 -4.32
C PHE A 17 -2.60 -1.11 -4.50
N VAL A 18 -2.16 -1.11 -5.76
CA VAL A 18 -0.76 -1.27 -6.12
C VAL A 18 -0.16 0.10 -6.41
N LEU A 19 0.90 0.44 -5.70
CA LEU A 19 1.73 1.61 -5.93
C LEU A 19 3.10 1.20 -6.44
N ARG A 20 3.61 1.94 -7.41
CA ARG A 20 4.96 1.77 -7.94
C ARG A 20 5.86 2.90 -7.47
N PRO A 21 6.94 2.62 -6.73
CA PRO A 21 7.94 3.64 -6.41
C PRO A 21 8.50 4.26 -7.69
N VAL A 22 8.56 5.59 -7.76
CA VAL A 22 9.15 6.31 -8.90
C VAL A 22 10.10 7.41 -8.41
N PRO A 23 11.09 7.82 -9.22
CA PRO A 23 11.95 8.94 -8.89
C PRO A 23 11.14 10.22 -8.64
N LEU A 24 11.52 10.96 -7.59
CA LEU A 24 11.04 12.32 -7.39
C LEU A 24 11.42 13.17 -8.62
N ARG A 25 10.41 13.82 -9.21
CA ARG A 25 10.58 14.66 -10.39
C ARG A 25 10.82 16.14 -10.07
N ASP A 26 10.62 16.53 -8.81
CA ASP A 26 10.60 17.92 -8.37
C ASP A 26 11.37 18.08 -7.06
N ASP A 27 12.37 18.96 -7.08
CA ASP A 27 13.25 19.26 -5.94
C ASP A 27 12.48 19.84 -4.74
N LYS A 28 11.29 20.41 -4.95
CA LYS A 28 10.45 20.91 -3.84
C LYS A 28 9.98 19.81 -2.90
N TYR A 29 9.99 18.55 -3.35
CA TYR A 29 9.60 17.38 -2.57
C TYR A 29 10.80 16.54 -2.15
N LYS A 30 12.02 17.10 -2.18
CA LYS A 30 13.25 16.42 -1.78
C LYS A 30 13.12 15.82 -0.37
N GLY A 31 13.44 14.53 -0.25
CA GLY A 31 13.29 13.76 0.99
C GLY A 31 11.94 13.04 1.13
N GLN A 32 11.00 13.23 0.21
CA GLN A 32 9.74 12.47 0.17
C GLN A 32 9.85 11.26 -0.78
N ARG A 33 8.85 10.37 -0.73
CA ARG A 33 8.71 9.26 -1.68
C ARG A 33 7.67 9.63 -2.72
N SER A 34 7.92 9.30 -3.98
CA SER A 34 6.94 9.46 -5.06
C SER A 34 6.49 8.10 -5.56
N TYR A 35 5.22 8.00 -5.88
CA TYR A 35 4.59 6.76 -6.29
C TYR A 35 3.68 7.01 -7.50
N GLN A 36 3.68 6.07 -8.44
CA GLN A 36 2.65 5.96 -9.46
C GLN A 36 1.55 5.03 -8.97
N LEU A 37 0.29 5.45 -9.07
CA LEU A 37 -0.86 4.58 -8.85
C LEU A 37 -0.98 3.62 -10.05
N VAL A 38 -0.75 2.32 -9.82
CA VAL A 38 -0.92 1.29 -10.86
C VAL A 38 -2.40 0.92 -10.99
N GLY A 39 -3.09 0.77 -9.85
CA GLY A 39 -4.52 0.49 -9.80
C GLY A 39 -4.94 -0.31 -8.57
N GLU A 40 -6.20 -0.73 -8.54
CA GLU A 40 -6.75 -1.63 -7.53
C GLU A 40 -6.28 -3.08 -7.75
N CYS A 41 -6.24 -3.89 -6.69
CA CYS A 41 -5.89 -5.30 -6.77
C CYS A 41 -6.71 -6.17 -5.82
N TYR A 42 -6.73 -7.47 -6.13
CA TYR A 42 -7.29 -8.48 -5.25
C TYR A 42 -6.17 -9.14 -4.44
N VAL A 43 -6.31 -9.15 -3.12
CA VAL A 43 -5.41 -9.85 -2.21
C VAL A 43 -6.23 -10.72 -1.27
N HIS A 44 -6.07 -12.02 -1.40
CA HIS A 44 -6.81 -12.98 -0.58
C HIS A 44 -6.53 -12.73 0.91
N GLY A 45 -7.60 -12.71 1.71
CA GLY A 45 -7.53 -12.55 3.16
C GLY A 45 -7.46 -11.11 3.70
N ILE A 46 -7.40 -10.07 2.84
CA ILE A 46 -7.39 -8.67 3.30
C ILE A 46 -8.40 -7.75 2.62
N MET A 47 -9.28 -8.28 1.74
CA MET A 47 -10.25 -7.49 0.97
C MET A 47 -11.41 -6.93 1.80
N LYS A 48 -11.65 -7.43 3.02
CA LYS A 48 -12.81 -7.08 3.86
C LYS A 48 -12.42 -6.28 5.10
N GLY A 49 -11.27 -5.62 5.05
CA GLY A 49 -10.81 -4.75 6.14
C GLY A 49 -9.95 -5.45 7.18
N GLU A 50 -9.61 -6.74 7.00
CA GLU A 50 -8.73 -7.48 7.90
C GLU A 50 -7.38 -6.76 8.10
N ALA A 51 -6.88 -6.11 7.04
CA ALA A 51 -5.67 -5.28 7.10
C ALA A 51 -5.82 -4.06 8.03
N VAL A 52 -6.96 -3.38 7.95
CA VAL A 52 -7.26 -2.18 8.76
C VAL A 52 -7.50 -2.58 10.21
N GLU A 53 -8.23 -3.66 10.46
CA GLU A 53 -8.45 -4.17 11.82
C GLU A 53 -7.14 -4.57 12.50
N ALA A 54 -6.25 -5.25 11.79
CA ALA A 54 -4.95 -5.64 12.32
C ALA A 54 -4.06 -4.42 12.61
N TRP A 55 -4.06 -3.41 11.72
CA TRP A 55 -3.39 -2.14 11.97
C TRP A 55 -3.90 -1.48 13.25
N GLN A 56 -5.23 -1.35 13.40
CA GLN A 56 -5.87 -0.78 14.60
C GLN A 56 -5.53 -1.54 15.89
N LYS A 57 -5.49 -2.88 15.84
CA LYS A 57 -5.17 -3.72 17.00
C LYS A 57 -3.69 -3.70 17.37
N SER A 58 -2.81 -3.53 16.37
CA SER A 58 -1.36 -3.63 16.58
C SER A 58 -0.74 -2.39 17.22
N GLY A 59 -1.35 -1.21 17.05
CA GLY A 59 -0.73 0.06 17.43
C GLY A 59 0.61 0.34 16.74
N ASN A 60 0.98 -0.45 15.72
CA ASN A 60 2.26 -0.38 15.02
C ASN A 60 2.09 0.25 13.63
N ASP A 61 3.16 0.89 13.16
CA ASP A 61 3.19 1.58 11.86
C ASP A 61 3.23 0.62 10.65
N SER A 62 3.39 -0.69 10.86
CA SER A 62 3.38 -1.68 9.77
C SER A 62 2.95 -3.08 10.22
N VAL A 63 2.20 -3.78 9.35
CA VAL A 63 1.80 -5.18 9.52
C VAL A 63 2.17 -5.94 8.25
N VAL A 64 2.89 -7.06 8.39
CA VAL A 64 3.33 -7.90 7.26
C VAL A 64 2.43 -9.12 7.16
N TYR A 65 1.88 -9.35 5.96
CA TYR A 65 1.04 -10.53 5.66
C TYR A 65 1.82 -11.53 4.83
N LYS A 66 1.71 -12.82 5.18
CA LYS A 66 2.10 -13.91 4.29
C LYS A 66 0.88 -14.30 3.47
N LEU A 67 0.96 -14.07 2.17
CA LEU A 67 -0.02 -14.60 1.22
C LEU A 67 0.31 -16.07 0.98
N VAL A 68 -0.67 -16.95 1.18
CA VAL A 68 -0.59 -18.39 0.89
C VAL A 68 -1.03 -18.68 -0.53
#